data_AF-A0A951JZ41-F1
#
_entry.id   AF-A0A951JZ41-F1
#
_cell.length_a   1.000
_cell.length_b   1.000
_cell.length_c   1.000
_cell.angle_alpha   90.00
_cell.angle_beta   90.00
_cell.angle_gamma   90.00
#
_symmetry.space_group_name_H-M   'P 1'
#
loop_
_entity.id
_entity.type
_entity.pdbx_description
1 polymer ?
#
loop_
_entity_poly.entity_id
_entity_poly.type
_entity_poly.pdbx_seq_one_letter_code
_entity_poly.pdbx_strand_id
1 'polypeptide(L)' 'MRGLAKTYDAEFLALARLLDRRFVTIDDRLWRGARRLGFVVGPAELEGGPA' A
#
# COMPACT_ATOMS: atom_id res chain seq x y z
N MET A 1 16.36 11.12 1.72
CA MET A 1 15.25 11.92 2.31
C MET A 1 14.33 10.98 3.08
N ARG A 2 14.23 11.07 4.41
CA ARG A 2 13.56 10.03 5.26
C ARG A 2 12.38 10.55 6.12
N GLY A 3 11.97 11.81 5.94
CA GLY A 3 10.94 12.46 6.77
C GLY A 3 9.55 12.51 6.15
N LEU A 4 9.42 12.88 4.87
CA LEU A 4 8.11 13.07 4.21
C LEU A 4 7.43 11.77 3.77
N ALA A 5 8.19 10.79 3.30
CA ALA A 5 7.62 9.56 2.74
C ALA A 5 6.70 8.80 3.72
N LYS A 6 7.08 8.73 5.01
CA LYS A 6 6.31 7.97 6.02
C LYS A 6 4.94 8.56 6.36
N THR A 7 4.83 9.90 6.36
CA THR A 7 3.54 10.55 6.66
C THR A 7 2.58 10.35 5.50
N TYR A 8 3.09 10.42 4.27
CA TYR A 8 2.31 10.16 3.08
C TYR A 8 1.82 8.71 3.00
N ASP A 9 2.60 7.72 3.46
CA ASP A 9 2.16 6.32 3.46
C ASP A 9 0.82 6.15 4.20
N ALA A 10 0.69 6.73 5.40
CA ALA A 10 -0.53 6.63 6.20
C ALA A 10 -1.70 7.39 5.57
N GLU A 11 -1.44 8.58 5.02
CA GLU A 11 -2.45 9.42 4.37
C GLU A 11 -3.00 8.75 3.11
N PHE A 12 -2.14 8.18 2.27
CA PHE A 12 -2.60 7.47 1.07
C PHE A 12 -3.31 6.16 1.40
N LEU A 13 -2.89 5.44 2.45
CA LEU A 13 -3.63 4.28 2.95
C LEU A 13 -5.03 4.67 3.45
N ALA A 14 -5.13 5.76 4.21
CA ALA A 14 -6.40 6.28 4.68
C ALA A 14 -7.29 6.73 3.51
N LEU A 15 -6.72 7.42 2.53
CA LEU A 15 -7.43 7.86 1.33
C LEU A 15 -7.96 6.66 0.52
N ALA A 16 -7.14 5.65 0.28
CA ALA A 16 -7.57 4.44 -0.42
C ALA A 16 -8.72 3.74 0.33
N ARG A 17 -8.62 3.68 1.67
CA ARG A 17 -9.68 3.12 2.52
C ARG A 17 -10.98 3.92 2.48
N LEU A 18 -10.91 5.25 2.41
CA LEU A 18 -12.06 6.15 2.30
C LEU A 18 -12.73 6.06 0.92
N LEU A 19 -11.94 5.85 -0.14
CA LEU A 19 -12.43 5.72 -1.52
C LEU A 19 -12.88 4.30 -1.88
N ASP A 20 -12.74 3.33 -0.96
CA ASP A 20 -12.97 1.90 -1.20
C ASP A 20 -12.16 1.36 -2.40
N ARG A 21 -10.87 1.75 -2.47
CA ARG A 21 -9.95 1.35 -3.53
C ARG A 21 -8.78 0.56 -2.97
N ARG A 22 -8.24 -0.33 -3.81
CA ARG A 22 -6.98 -1.02 -3.54
C ARG A 22 -5.82 -0.02 -3.60
N PHE A 23 -4.93 -0.09 -2.61
CA PHE A 23 -3.71 0.69 -2.56
C PHE A 23 -2.56 -0.12 -3.16
N VAL A 24 -1.98 0.39 -4.24
CA VAL A 24 -0.87 -0.24 -4.96
C VAL A 24 0.43 0.39 -4.51
N THR A 25 1.42 -0.42 -4.16
CA THR A 25 2.75 0.09 -3.83
C THR A 25 3.86 -0.79 -4.40
N ILE A 26 4.94 -0.15 -4.84
CA ILE A 26 6.22 -0.81 -5.16
C ILE A 26 7.18 -0.82 -3.97
N ASP A 27 6.83 -0.13 -2.89
CA ASP A 27 7.62 -0.14 -1.65
C ASP A 27 7.30 -1.42 -0.86
N ASP A 28 8.23 -2.36 -0.94
CA ASP A 28 8.17 -3.68 -0.30
C ASP A 28 8.14 -3.60 1.25
N ARG A 29 8.71 -2.54 1.85
CA ARG A 29 8.59 -2.31 3.29
C ARG A 29 7.18 -1.87 3.66
N LEU A 30 6.60 -0.94 2.91
CA LEU A 30 5.21 -0.50 3.12
C LEU A 30 4.24 -1.65 2.89
N TRP A 31 4.42 -2.40 1.80
CA TRP A 31 3.61 -3.57 1.48
C TRP A 31 3.62 -4.60 2.61
N ARG A 32 4.80 -5.05 3.08
CA ARG A 32 4.89 -5.97 4.22
C ARG A 32 4.20 -5.44 5.47
N GLY A 33 4.36 -4.13 5.73
CA GLY A 33 3.78 -3.46 6.88
C GLY A 33 2.28 -3.24 6.79
N ALA A 34 1.69 -3.19 5.60
CA ALA A 34 0.30 -2.78 5.39
C ALA A 34 -0.57 -3.85 4.71
N ARG A 35 -0.01 -4.93 4.15
CA ARG A 35 -0.76 -6.05 3.53
C ARG A 35 -1.81 -6.66 4.47
N ARG A 36 -1.56 -6.64 5.78
CA ARG A 36 -2.53 -7.10 6.80
C ARG A 36 -3.85 -6.32 6.82
N LEU A 37 -3.89 -5.13 6.18
CA LEU A 37 -5.10 -4.32 6.05
C LEU A 37 -6.05 -4.87 4.97
N GLY A 38 -5.61 -5.82 4.13
CA GLY A 38 -6.46 -6.52 3.17
C GLY A 38 -6.78 -5.76 1.88
N PHE A 39 -6.36 -4.50 1.75
CA PHE A 39 -6.55 -3.69 0.54
C PHE A 39 -5.25 -3.17 -0.07
N VAL A 40 -4.09 -3.58 0.47
CA VAL A 40 -2.76 -3.18 0.00
C VAL A 40 -2.17 -4.29 -0.84
N VAL A 41 -1.83 -3.99 -2.09
CA VAL A 41 -1.32 -4.96 -3.06
C VAL A 41 -0.01 -4.51 -3.67
N GLY A 42 0.87 -5.49 -3.93
CA GLY A 42 2.09 -5.30 -4.69
C GLY A 42 1.89 -5.47 -6.21
N PRO A 43 2.93 -5.21 -7.03
CA PRO A 43 2.86 -5.36 -8.49
C PRO A 43 2.51 -6.79 -8.93
N ALA A 44 3.06 -7.81 -8.25
CA ALA A 44 2.77 -9.21 -8.57
C ALA A 44 1.28 -9.53 -8.39
N GLU A 45 0.67 -9.08 -7.30
CA GLU A 45 -0.76 -9.30 -7.02
C GLU A 45 -1.67 -8.57 -8.02
N LEU A 46 -1.24 -7.43 -8.57
CA LEU A 46 -1.98 -6.72 -9.62
C LEU A 46 -2.03 -7.49 -10.93
N GLU A 47 -0.95 -8.20 -11.25
CA GLU A 47 -0.85 -9.04 -12.44
C GLU A 47 -1.51 -10.43 -12.24
N GLY A 48 -2.09 -10.69 -11.07
CA GLY A 48 -2.69 -11.99 -10.71
C GLY A 48 -1.70 -13.01 -10.15
N GLY A 49 -0.47 -12.58 -9.86
CA GLY A 49 0.55 -13.36 -9.17
C GLY A 49 0.29 -13.51 -7.67
N PRO A 50 1.12 -14.30 -6.97
CA PRO A 50 0.96 -14.55 -5.54
C PRO A 50 1.22 -13.31 -4.68
N ALA A 51 0.56 -13.27 -3.51
CA ALA A 51 0.80 -12.32 -2.42
C ALA A 51 1.91 -12.78 -1.46
#